data_AF-A0A3P5X4L7-F1
#
_entry.id   AF-A0A3P5X4L7-F1
#
_cell.length_a   1.000
_cell.length_b   1.000
_cell.length_c   1.000
_cell.angle_alpha   90.00
_cell.angle_beta   90.00
_cell.angle_gamma   90.00
#
_symmetry.space_group_name_H-M   'P 1'
#
loop_
_entity.id
_entity.type
_entity.pdbx_description
1 polymer ?
#
loop_
_entity_poly.entity_id
_entity_poly.type
_entity_poly.pdbx_seq_one_letter_code
_entity_poly.pdbx_strand_id
1 'polypeptide(L)'
;MDLDFSLMLELAEVDLTLKELEEGYRKKYFRKDRTKPWSFMCYHCEKKVASDEADVFWSIPVTSYDSNGMGRRFCSKGCSDRYFNEQRNELLQRRKRIMEDRRLLREFYEVAEREFKEARYTTQEPYSKVSTIVESIA
;
A
#
# COMPACT_ATOMS: atom_id res chain seq x y z
N MET A 1 -18.20 1.61 3.77
CA MET A 1 -16.93 1.76 4.51
C MET A 1 -16.46 3.19 4.23
N ASP A 2 -16.08 3.95 5.25
CA ASP A 2 -15.54 5.31 5.09
C ASP A 2 -14.33 5.25 4.13
N LEU A 3 -14.29 6.17 3.14
CA LEU A 3 -13.26 6.19 2.12
C LEU A 3 -11.88 6.44 2.73
N ASP A 4 -11.75 7.31 3.75
CA ASP A 4 -10.46 7.51 4.44
C ASP A 4 -10.04 6.24 5.18
N PHE A 5 -10.99 5.52 5.78
CA PHE A 5 -10.71 4.26 6.45
C PHE A 5 -10.22 3.19 5.46
N SER A 6 -10.83 3.06 4.28
CA SER A 6 -10.35 2.16 3.23
C SER A 6 -8.92 2.51 2.80
N LEU A 7 -8.62 3.80 2.58
CA LEU A 7 -7.27 4.25 2.22
C LEU A 7 -6.25 4.02 3.35
N MET A 8 -6.67 4.12 4.62
CA MET A 8 -5.82 3.75 5.76
C MET A 8 -5.46 2.27 5.78
N LEU A 9 -6.44 1.40 5.54
CA LEU A 9 -6.21 -0.04 5.48
C LEU A 9 -5.26 -0.40 4.32
N GLU A 10 -5.49 0.20 3.15
CA GLU A 10 -4.62 -0.03 1.99
C GLU A 10 -3.18 0.45 2.25
N LEU A 11 -3.01 1.61 2.90
CA LEU A 11 -1.69 2.12 3.28
C LEU A 11 -0.98 1.16 4.24
N ALA A 12 -1.68 0.65 5.25
CA ALA A 12 -1.13 -0.29 6.21
C ALA A 12 -0.72 -1.62 5.55
N GLU A 13 -1.51 -2.11 4.59
CA GLU A 13 -1.18 -3.29 3.81
C GLU A 13 0.10 -3.09 2.98
N VAL A 14 0.23 -1.94 2.32
CA VAL A 14 1.44 -1.61 1.53
C VAL A 14 2.66 -1.51 2.43
N ASP A 15 2.55 -0.86 3.59
CA ASP A 15 3.65 -0.71 4.55
C ASP A 15 4.08 -2.07 5.12
N LEU A 16 3.12 -2.95 5.45
CA LEU A 16 3.40 -4.33 5.87
C LEU A 16 4.15 -5.09 4.77
N THR A 17 3.66 -4.99 3.53
CA THR A 17 4.23 -5.68 2.38
C THR A 17 5.67 -5.23 2.09
N LEU A 18 5.93 -3.93 2.19
CA LEU A 18 7.28 -3.37 2.05
C LEU A 18 8.23 -3.95 3.11
N LYS A 19 7.77 -4.02 4.37
CA LYS A 19 8.55 -4.59 5.46
C LYS A 19 8.85 -6.08 5.23
N GLU A 20 7.86 -6.86 4.83
CA GLU A 20 8.03 -8.28 4.52
C GLU A 20 9.03 -8.50 3.37
N LEU A 21 8.94 -7.68 2.32
CA LEU A 21 9.86 -7.72 1.18
C LEU A 21 11.32 -7.48 1.64
N GLU A 22 11.54 -6.44 2.45
CA GLU A 22 12.86 -6.06 2.96
C GLU A 22 13.44 -7.12 3.92
N GLU A 23 12.65 -7.64 4.85
CA GLU A 23 13.09 -8.64 5.84
C GLU A 23 13.25 -10.05 5.28
N GLY A 24 12.49 -10.38 4.24
CA GLY A 24 12.50 -11.70 3.62
C GLY A 24 13.56 -11.87 2.53
N TYR A 25 14.17 -10.78 2.05
CA TYR A 25 15.23 -10.88 1.06
C TYR A 25 16.50 -11.51 1.66
N ARG A 26 16.78 -12.78 1.28
CA ARG A 26 17.82 -13.57 1.93
C ARG A 26 18.64 -14.40 0.96
N LYS A 27 19.96 -14.43 1.20
CA LYS A 27 20.86 -15.46 0.68
C LYS A 27 20.64 -16.76 1.45
N LYS A 28 20.49 -17.88 0.74
CA LYS A 28 20.33 -19.23 1.29
C LYS A 28 21.39 -20.16 0.72
N TYR A 29 21.66 -21.23 1.46
CA TYR A 29 22.62 -22.26 1.06
C TYR A 29 21.89 -23.54 0.70
N PHE A 30 22.40 -24.24 -0.31
CA PHE A 30 21.90 -25.56 -0.65
C PHE A 30 22.30 -26.56 0.42
N ARG A 31 21.34 -27.41 0.81
CA ARG A 31 21.62 -28.59 1.62
C ARG A 31 22.34 -29.62 0.76
N LYS A 32 23.56 -29.99 1.15
CA LYS A 32 24.43 -30.94 0.43
C LYS A 32 24.28 -32.39 0.92
N ASP A 33 23.50 -32.60 1.98
CA ASP A 33 23.30 -33.89 2.65
C ASP A 33 22.21 -34.78 2.00
N ARG A 34 21.69 -34.41 0.83
CA ARG A 34 20.56 -35.09 0.19
C ARG A 34 21.00 -36.06 -0.90
N THR A 35 20.39 -37.25 -0.91
CA THR A 35 20.62 -38.33 -1.90
C THR A 35 20.19 -37.95 -3.33
N LYS A 36 19.27 -36.99 -3.48
CA LYS A 36 18.87 -36.44 -4.78
C LYS A 36 19.11 -34.93 -4.81
N PRO A 37 19.74 -34.38 -5.86
CA PRO A 37 19.93 -32.95 -6.01
C PRO A 37 18.58 -32.24 -6.04
N TRP A 38 18.43 -31.22 -5.20
CA TRP A 38 17.28 -30.33 -5.25
C TRP A 38 17.56 -29.24 -6.29
N SER A 39 16.57 -28.94 -7.14
CA SER A 39 16.72 -27.91 -8.17
C SER A 39 15.47 -27.03 -8.30
N PHE A 40 15.67 -25.84 -8.86
CA PHE A 40 14.61 -24.89 -9.21
C PHE A 40 14.99 -24.07 -10.44
N MET A 41 14.00 -23.46 -11.09
CA MET A 41 14.23 -22.50 -12.18
C MET A 41 14.34 -21.10 -11.61
N CYS A 42 15.41 -20.37 -11.94
CA CYS A 42 15.55 -18.97 -11.55
C CYS A 42 14.36 -18.17 -12.09
N TYR A 43 13.67 -17.42 -11.22
CA TYR A 43 12.49 -16.67 -11.63
C TYR A 43 12.77 -15.58 -12.68
N HIS A 44 13.99 -15.02 -12.69
CA HIS A 44 14.33 -13.92 -13.60
C HIS A 44 14.89 -14.38 -14.95
N CYS A 45 15.85 -15.31 -14.94
CA CYS A 45 16.58 -15.71 -16.15
C CYS A 45 16.29 -17.15 -16.59
N GLU A 46 15.37 -17.83 -15.92
CA GLU A 46 14.93 -19.20 -16.22
C GLU A 46 16.05 -20.25 -16.21
N LYS A 47 17.27 -19.89 -15.78
CA LYS A 47 18.35 -20.85 -15.60
C LYS A 47 17.96 -21.87 -14.52
N LYS A 48 18.12 -23.16 -14.83
CA LYS A 48 18.04 -24.22 -13.84
C LYS A 48 19.20 -24.10 -12.84
N VAL A 49 18.88 -24.12 -11.56
CA VAL A 49 19.84 -24.11 -10.46
C VAL A 49 19.66 -25.41 -9.70
N ALA A 50 20.73 -26.18 -9.55
CA ALA A 50 20.72 -27.44 -8.83
C ALA A 50 21.74 -27.43 -7.69
N SER A 51 21.44 -28.19 -6.62
CA SER A 51 22.22 -28.18 -5.38
C SER A 51 23.60 -28.84 -5.49
N ASP A 52 23.84 -29.61 -6.55
CA ASP A 52 25.12 -30.22 -6.91
C ASP A 52 26.03 -29.22 -7.65
N GLU A 53 25.46 -28.32 -8.46
CA GLU A 53 26.22 -27.31 -9.22
C GLU A 53 26.43 -25.99 -8.46
N ALA A 54 25.51 -25.62 -7.58
CA ALA A 54 25.53 -24.34 -6.86
C ALA A 54 25.54 -24.54 -5.34
N ASP A 55 26.24 -23.65 -4.63
CA ASP A 55 26.28 -23.65 -3.16
C ASP A 55 25.25 -22.72 -2.54
N VAL A 56 24.86 -21.69 -3.28
CA VAL A 56 24.02 -20.60 -2.78
C VAL A 56 22.94 -20.24 -3.77
N PHE A 57 21.84 -19.73 -3.24
CA PHE A 57 20.78 -19.11 -4.02
C PHE A 57 20.19 -17.94 -3.24
N TRP A 58 19.40 -17.12 -3.91
CA TRP A 58 18.69 -16.00 -3.27
C TRP A 58 17.19 -16.28 -3.26
N SER A 59 16.54 -15.86 -2.19
CA SER A 59 15.11 -16.06 -1.96
C SER A 59 14.50 -14.71 -1.59
N ILE A 60 13.41 -14.35 -2.27
CA ILE A 60 12.58 -13.19 -1.93
C ILE A 60 11.20 -13.75 -1.58
N PRO A 61 10.59 -13.37 -0.46
CA PRO A 61 9.25 -13.83 -0.12
C PRO A 61 8.30 -13.38 -1.23
N VAL A 62 7.33 -14.23 -1.51
CA VAL A 62 6.18 -13.79 -2.25
C VAL A 62 5.33 -13.01 -1.25
N THR A 63 5.06 -11.76 -1.56
CA THR A 63 4.13 -10.90 -0.81
C THR A 63 2.73 -11.51 -0.87
N SER A 64 1.79 -11.03 -0.04
CA SER A 64 0.41 -11.53 0.10
C SER A 64 -0.39 -11.77 -1.20
N TYR A 65 0.11 -11.31 -2.35
CA TYR A 65 -0.52 -11.37 -3.66
C TYR A 65 -0.32 -12.67 -4.46
N ASP A 66 0.59 -13.58 -4.09
CA ASP A 66 0.76 -14.84 -4.83
C ASP A 66 0.53 -16.08 -3.94
N SER A 67 -0.54 -16.79 -4.30
CA SER A 67 -1.23 -17.85 -3.56
C SER A 67 -0.42 -19.13 -3.35
N ASN A 68 0.82 -19.18 -3.85
CA ASN A 68 1.64 -20.39 -3.81
C ASN A 68 2.55 -20.49 -2.59
N GLY A 69 2.63 -19.46 -1.73
CA GLY A 69 3.33 -19.48 -0.43
C GLY A 69 4.85 -19.77 -0.48
N MET A 70 5.40 -20.09 -1.65
CA MET A 70 6.81 -20.33 -1.85
C MET A 70 7.47 -19.07 -2.42
N GLY A 71 8.36 -18.47 -1.63
CA GLY A 71 9.20 -17.36 -2.07
C GLY A 71 9.86 -17.59 -3.43
N ARG A 72 9.97 -16.53 -4.24
CA ARG A 72 10.67 -16.56 -5.53
C ARG A 72 12.16 -16.83 -5.29
N ARG A 73 12.75 -17.67 -6.14
CA ARG A 73 14.14 -18.14 -6.01
C ARG A 73 14.97 -17.71 -7.21
N PHE A 74 16.21 -17.32 -6.95
CA PHE A 74 17.10 -16.71 -7.93
C PHE A 74 18.48 -17.34 -7.89
N CYS A 75 19.08 -17.49 -9.08
CA CYS A 75 20.42 -18.06 -9.24
C CYS A 75 21.54 -17.14 -8.75
N SER A 76 21.28 -15.83 -8.64
CA SER A 76 22.30 -14.83 -8.31
C SER A 76 21.70 -13.64 -7.58
N LYS A 77 22.58 -12.86 -6.95
CA LYS A 77 22.21 -11.57 -6.36
C LYS A 77 21.66 -10.62 -7.42
N GLY A 78 22.30 -10.52 -8.58
CA GLY A 78 21.82 -9.62 -9.65
C GLY A 78 20.42 -9.96 -10.16
N CYS A 79 20.07 -11.24 -10.29
CA CYS A 79 18.71 -11.66 -10.65
C CYS A 79 17.68 -11.33 -9.56
N SER A 80 18.07 -11.46 -8.29
CA SER A 80 17.18 -11.15 -7.16
C SER A 80 17.03 -9.66 -6.92
N ASP A 81 18.12 -8.88 -6.98
CA ASP A 81 18.10 -7.41 -6.85
C ASP A 81 17.17 -6.76 -7.89
N ARG A 82 17.15 -7.25 -9.13
CA ARG A 82 16.22 -6.74 -10.16
C ARG A 82 14.77 -6.89 -9.74
N TYR A 83 14.37 -8.12 -9.41
CA TYR A 83 13.00 -8.40 -8.96
C TYR A 83 12.65 -7.65 -7.68
N PHE A 84 13.55 -7.63 -6.70
CA PHE A 84 13.37 -6.90 -5.45
C PHE A 84 13.10 -5.41 -5.70
N ASN A 85 13.92 -4.77 -6.54
CA ASN A 85 13.79 -3.35 -6.84
C ASN A 85 12.51 -3.05 -7.63
N GLU A 86 12.11 -3.91 -8.56
CA GLU A 86 10.84 -3.78 -9.28
C GLU A 86 9.66 -3.78 -8.30
N GLN A 87 9.58 -4.80 -7.43
CA GLN A 87 8.51 -4.93 -6.43
C GLN A 87 8.52 -3.76 -5.43
N ARG A 88 9.69 -3.39 -4.93
CA ARG A 88 9.84 -2.28 -3.99
C ARG A 88 9.39 -0.96 -4.60
N ASN A 89 9.78 -0.68 -5.84
CA ASN A 89 9.40 0.56 -6.53
C ASN A 89 7.90 0.63 -6.80
N GLU A 90 7.27 -0.48 -7.18
CA GLU A 90 5.82 -0.56 -7.38
C GLU A 90 5.06 -0.25 -6.08
N LEU A 91 5.47 -0.86 -4.96
CA LEU A 91 4.87 -0.62 -3.64
C LEU A 91 5.08 0.83 -3.18
N LEU A 92 6.26 1.40 -3.37
CA LEU A 92 6.53 2.80 -3.03
C LEU A 92 5.69 3.78 -3.85
N GLN A 93 5.48 3.49 -5.14
CA GLN A 93 4.59 4.29 -5.98
C GLN A 93 3.13 4.18 -5.52
N ARG A 94 2.67 2.98 -5.18
CA ARG A 94 1.32 2.75 -4.63
C ARG A 94 1.12 3.50 -3.32
N ARG A 95 2.07 3.40 -2.39
CA ARG A 95 2.10 4.15 -1.13
C ARG A 95 1.97 5.65 -1.37
N LYS A 96 2.73 6.20 -2.31
CA LYS A 96 2.69 7.63 -2.64
C LYS A 96 1.32 8.06 -3.14
N ARG A 97 0.67 7.25 -4.01
CA ARG A 97 -0.69 7.54 -4.50
C ARG A 97 -1.70 7.58 -3.36
N ILE A 98 -1.70 6.57 -2.50
CA ILE A 98 -2.64 6.50 -1.36
C ILE A 98 -2.47 7.72 -0.43
N MET A 99 -1.24 8.12 -0.12
CA MET A 99 -1.01 9.31 0.71
C MET A 99 -1.56 10.59 0.06
N GLU A 100 -1.40 10.72 -1.26
CA GLU A 100 -1.90 11.88 -2.00
C GLU A 100 -3.44 11.89 -2.06
N ASP A 101 -4.06 10.75 -2.32
CA ASP A 101 -5.52 10.61 -2.32
C ASP A 101 -6.10 10.97 -0.94
N ARG A 102 -5.44 10.56 0.15
CA ARG A 102 -5.83 10.93 1.51
C ARG A 102 -5.68 12.44 1.78
N ARG A 103 -4.63 13.07 1.23
CA ARG A 103 -4.43 14.53 1.35
C ARG A 103 -5.59 15.27 0.67
N LEU A 104 -5.90 14.91 -0.58
CA LEU A 104 -6.98 15.51 -1.37
C LEU A 104 -8.35 15.29 -0.70
N LEU A 105 -8.58 14.11 -0.13
CA LEU A 105 -9.82 13.80 0.57
C LEU A 105 -10.04 14.68 1.81
N ARG A 106 -8.97 14.94 2.58
CA ARG A 106 -9.04 15.85 3.74
C ARG A 106 -9.33 17.28 3.31
N GLU A 107 -8.64 17.77 2.29
CA GLU A 107 -8.87 19.10 1.73
C GLU A 107 -10.32 19.27 1.26
N PHE A 108 -10.86 18.24 0.59
CA PHE A 108 -12.27 18.23 0.17
C PHE A 108 -13.23 18.34 1.37
N TYR A 109 -13.02 17.55 2.43
CA TYR A 109 -13.89 17.59 3.61
C TYR A 109 -13.80 18.92 4.37
N GLU A 110 -12.61 19.51 4.48
CA GLU A 110 -12.42 20.81 5.12
C GLU A 110 -13.14 21.95 4.37
N VAL A 111 -13.12 21.91 3.04
CA VAL A 111 -13.87 22.86 2.20
C VAL A 111 -15.37 22.65 2.36
N ALA A 112 -15.84 21.41 2.24
CA ALA A 112 -17.25 21.09 2.37
C ALA A 112 -17.82 21.46 3.74
N GLU A 113 -17.06 21.23 4.83
CA GLU A 113 -17.47 21.61 6.17
C GLU A 113 -17.59 23.14 6.33
N ARG A 114 -16.66 23.90 5.74
CA ARG A 114 -16.69 25.36 5.76
C ARG A 114 -17.90 25.90 5.02
N GLU A 115 -18.13 25.45 3.79
CA GLU A 115 -19.28 25.85 2.98
C GLU A 115 -20.59 25.49 3.68
N PHE A 116 -20.67 24.32 4.31
CA PHE A 116 -21.84 23.90 5.07
C PHE A 116 -22.11 24.79 6.29
N LYS A 117 -21.06 25.18 7.02
CA LYS A 117 -21.18 26.13 8.15
C LYS A 117 -21.66 27.49 7.67
N GLU A 118 -21.08 28.04 6.60
CA GLU A 118 -21.46 29.34 6.02
C GLU A 118 -22.92 29.34 5.54
N ALA A 119 -23.38 28.26 4.89
CA ALA A 119 -24.77 28.09 4.48
C ALA A 119 -25.75 28.04 5.68
N ARG A 120 -25.34 27.44 6.81
CA ARG A 120 -26.17 27.45 8.04
C ARG A 120 -26.24 28.82 8.70
N TYR A 121 -25.14 29.58 8.70
CA TYR A 121 -25.14 30.94 9.27
C TYR A 121 -26.00 31.91 8.42
N THR A 122 -25.91 31.84 7.10
CA THR A 122 -26.73 32.69 6.19
C THR A 122 -28.22 32.38 6.23
N THR A 123 -28.61 31.15 6.59
CA THR A 123 -30.03 30.77 6.77
C THR A 123 -30.57 31.06 8.17
N GLN A 124 -29.73 31.53 9.12
CA GLN A 124 -30.09 31.80 10.51
C GLN A 124 -30.20 33.30 10.89
N GLU A 125 -29.95 34.25 9.98
CA GLU A 125 -30.24 35.68 10.20
C GLU A 125 -31.71 36.04 9.89
N PRO A 126 -32.35 36.96 10.64
CA PRO A 126 -33.38 36.54 11.58
C PRO A 126 -34.82 36.90 11.19
N TYR A 127 -35.74 35.98 11.49
CA TYR A 127 -37.11 36.30 11.92
C TYR A 127 -37.05 37.13 13.23
N SER A 128 -36.62 38.40 13.17
CA SER A 128 -36.69 39.32 14.31
C SER A 128 -37.03 40.76 13.94
N LYS A 129 -37.59 40.99 12.74
CA LYS A 129 -38.11 42.32 12.34
C LYS A 129 -39.53 42.25 11.77
N VAL A 130 -40.47 41.61 12.48
CA VAL A 130 -41.91 41.87 12.28
C VAL A 130 -42.64 41.75 13.63
N SER A 131 -42.38 42.68 14.56
CA SER A 131 -43.23 42.86 15.74
C SER A 131 -43.12 44.30 16.26
N THR A 132 -43.42 45.29 15.43
CA THR A 132 -43.71 46.65 15.91
C THR A 132 -44.49 47.48 14.90
N ILE A 133 -45.69 47.05 14.47
CA ILE A 133 -46.73 47.99 13.99
C ILE A 133 -48.11 47.42 14.36
N VAL A 134 -48.44 47.43 15.65
CA VAL A 134 -49.83 47.46 16.12
C VAL A 134 -49.83 48.37 17.33
N GLU A 135 -50.19 49.64 17.13
CA GLU A 135 -50.74 50.59 18.12
C GLU A 135 -50.53 52.02 17.60
N SER A 136 -51.36 52.46 16.66
CA SER A 136 -51.63 53.90 16.39
C SER A 136 -52.83 54.07 15.44
N ILE A 137 -53.98 53.45 15.74
CA ILE A 137 -55.29 53.93 15.24
C ILE A 137 -56.31 53.68 16.36
N ALA A 138 -56.49 54.71 17.19
CA ALA A 138 -57.67 54.94 18.02
C ALA A 138 -58.00 56.43 17.93
#